data_AF-A0A3B8IC96-F1
#
_entry.id   AF-A0A3B8IC96-F1
#
_cell.length_a   1.000
_cell.length_b   1.000
_cell.length_c   1.000
_cell.angle_alpha   90.00
_cell.angle_beta   90.00
_cell.angle_gamma   90.00
#
_symmetry.space_group_name_H-M   'P 1'
#
loop_
_entity.id
_entity.type
_entity.pdbx_description
1 polymer ?
#
loop_
_entity_poly.entity_id
_entity_poly.type
_entity_poly.pdbx_seq_one_letter_code
_entity_poly.pdbx_strand_id
1 'polypeptide(L)'
;MNLIQALYCNQYFELKPKGKADMAKKNGTALTAIALVMYVFGFIFLAMIISPGLDEAMGDLLKDIFGRRQGRMVGRLVALVVFAAIFGIVKLVWDREPVYQATIQQFERMPEGEQARISKKGFRFFVFSLPSIALVILYAFLAS
;
A
#
# COMPACT_ATOMS: atom_id res chain seq x y z
N MET A 1 -1.40 -5.01 18.21
CA MET A 1 -1.88 -4.58 16.88
C MET A 1 -0.76 -4.70 15.85
N ASN A 2 -1.09 -5.26 14.68
CA ASN A 2 -0.16 -5.35 13.54
C ASN A 2 -0.06 -3.99 12.79
N LEU A 3 0.80 -3.92 11.76
CA LEU A 3 1.04 -2.67 11.02
C LEU A 3 -0.18 -2.17 10.25
N ILE A 4 -0.94 -3.09 9.65
CA ILE A 4 -2.18 -2.76 8.93
C ILE A 4 -3.19 -2.18 9.90
N GLN A 5 -3.46 -2.85 11.02
CA GLN A 5 -4.35 -2.34 12.08
C GLN A 5 -3.90 -0.98 12.59
N ALA A 6 -2.59 -0.77 12.78
CA ALA A 6 -2.05 0.52 13.22
C ALA A 6 -2.33 1.65 12.21
N LEU A 7 -2.40 1.35 10.91
CA LEU A 7 -2.81 2.28 9.85
C LEU A 7 -4.29 2.68 9.98
N TYR A 8 -5.19 1.71 10.23
CA TYR A 8 -6.61 2.02 10.50
C TYR A 8 -6.77 2.84 11.79
N CYS A 9 -6.05 2.49 12.85
CA CYS A 9 -6.06 3.24 14.10
C CYS A 9 -5.51 4.66 13.93
N ASN A 10 -4.48 4.85 13.10
CA ASN A 10 -3.95 6.17 12.76
C ASN A 10 -5.03 7.04 12.09
N GLN A 11 -5.69 6.52 11.05
CA GLN A 11 -6.75 7.26 10.36
C GLN A 11 -7.92 7.57 11.28
N TYR A 12 -8.28 6.63 12.16
CA TYR A 12 -9.32 6.85 13.16
C TYR A 12 -8.92 7.94 14.17
N PHE A 13 -7.72 7.86 14.73
CA PHE A 13 -7.18 8.83 15.68
C PHE A 13 -7.13 10.25 15.10
N GLU A 14 -6.77 10.39 13.81
CA GLU A 14 -6.69 11.69 13.14
C GLU A 14 -8.05 12.29 12.74
N LEU A 15 -9.04 11.44 12.44
CA LEU A 15 -10.33 11.87 11.89
C LEU A 15 -11.46 11.92 12.91
N LYS A 16 -11.39 11.11 13.98
CA LYS A 16 -12.35 11.13 15.10
C LYS A 16 -12.51 12.54 15.70
N PRO A 17 -11.45 13.27 16.10
CA PRO A 17 -11.62 14.62 16.67
C PRO A 17 -12.16 15.64 15.65
N LYS A 18 -12.15 15.31 14.35
CA LYS A 18 -12.70 16.14 13.27
C LYS A 18 -14.15 15.77 12.91
N GLY A 19 -14.77 14.84 13.63
CA GLY A 19 -16.12 14.35 13.35
C GLY A 19 -16.22 13.49 12.07
N LYS A 20 -15.10 12.92 11.59
CA LYS A 20 -15.02 12.15 10.33
C LYS A 20 -14.61 10.69 10.55
N ALA A 21 -15.03 10.11 11.67
CA ALA A 21 -14.68 8.75 12.06
C ALA A 21 -15.18 7.69 11.04
N ASP A 22 -16.31 7.96 10.39
CA ASP A 22 -16.89 7.16 9.32
C ASP A 22 -15.97 7.04 8.07
N MET A 23 -15.17 8.07 7.80
CA MET A 23 -14.21 8.09 6.70
C MET A 23 -12.90 7.37 7.04
N ALA A 24 -12.61 7.14 8.31
CA ALA A 24 -11.35 6.54 8.76
C ALA A 24 -11.15 5.13 8.22
N LYS A 25 -12.22 4.34 8.15
CA LYS A 25 -12.20 2.99 7.56
C LYS A 25 -11.79 3.05 6.08
N LYS A 26 -12.51 3.84 5.28
CA LYS A 26 -12.25 4.00 3.84
C LYS A 26 -10.82 4.46 3.57
N ASN A 27 -10.34 5.46 4.34
CA ASN A 27 -8.98 5.97 4.21
C ASN A 27 -7.94 4.92 4.62
N GLY A 28 -8.16 4.21 5.72
CA GLY A 28 -7.28 3.12 6.17
C GLY A 28 -7.14 2.01 5.12
N THR A 29 -8.26 1.63 4.50
CA THR A 29 -8.32 0.66 3.40
C THR A 29 -7.54 1.14 2.18
N ALA A 30 -7.77 2.37 1.74
CA ALA A 30 -7.07 2.97 0.61
C ALA A 30 -5.55 3.08 0.85
N LEU A 31 -5.13 3.60 2.02
CA LEU A 31 -3.71 3.74 2.36
C LEU A 31 -3.01 2.38 2.47
N THR A 32 -3.69 1.37 3.02
CA THR A 32 -3.15 0.00 3.07
C THR A 32 -2.97 -0.56 1.67
N ALA A 33 -3.96 -0.39 0.79
CA ALA A 33 -3.86 -0.85 -0.59
C ALA A 33 -2.73 -0.14 -1.34
N ILE A 34 -2.59 1.19 -1.19
CA ILE A 34 -1.50 1.96 -1.78
C ILE A 34 -0.15 1.46 -1.29
N ALA A 35 0.03 1.28 0.02
CA ALA A 35 1.27 0.78 0.59
C ALA A 35 1.64 -0.62 0.02
N LEU A 36 0.67 -1.54 -0.06
CA LEU A 36 0.89 -2.87 -0.61
C LEU A 36 1.21 -2.85 -2.11
N VAL A 37 0.52 -2.03 -2.90
CA VAL A 37 0.81 -1.83 -4.33
C VAL A 37 2.23 -1.34 -4.52
N MET A 38 2.62 -0.34 -3.72
CA MET A 38 3.99 0.17 -3.74
C MET A 38 4.98 -0.95 -3.41
N TYR A 39 4.74 -1.75 -2.36
CA TYR A 39 5.63 -2.85 -2.00
C TYR A 39 5.76 -3.90 -3.12
N VAL A 40 4.66 -4.24 -3.79
CA VAL A 40 4.69 -5.16 -4.94
C VAL A 40 5.55 -4.60 -6.06
N PHE A 41 5.38 -3.33 -6.42
CA PHE A 41 6.22 -2.70 -7.45
C PHE A 41 7.69 -2.61 -7.01
N GLY A 42 7.95 -2.19 -5.77
CA GLY A 42 9.31 -2.13 -5.22
C GLY A 42 10.01 -3.49 -5.26
N PHE A 43 9.28 -4.57 -4.94
CA PHE A 43 9.80 -5.93 -5.04
C PHE A 43 10.11 -6.32 -6.48
N ILE A 44 9.22 -6.03 -7.43
CA ILE A 44 9.43 -6.30 -8.87
C ILE A 44 10.68 -5.55 -9.37
N PHE A 45 10.81 -4.27 -9.06
CA PHE A 45 11.99 -3.48 -9.44
C PHE A 45 13.28 -4.02 -8.84
N LEU A 46 13.25 -4.39 -7.55
CA LEU A 46 14.41 -5.00 -6.90
C LEU A 46 14.80 -6.32 -7.57
N ALA A 47 13.82 -7.15 -7.94
CA ALA A 47 14.06 -8.40 -8.63
C ALA A 47 14.69 -8.18 -10.03
N MET A 48 14.28 -7.13 -10.75
CA MET A 48 14.88 -6.76 -12.04
C MET A 48 16.34 -6.31 -11.89
N ILE A 49 16.67 -5.57 -10.82
CA ILE A 49 18.07 -5.18 -10.54
C ILE A 49 18.95 -6.40 -10.27
N ILE A 50 18.44 -7.38 -9.52
CA ILE A 50 19.22 -8.57 -9.12
C ILE A 50 19.32 -9.58 -10.28
N SER A 51 18.33 -9.62 -11.17
CA SER A 51 18.24 -10.59 -12.26
C SER A 51 18.17 -9.88 -13.62
N PRO A 52 19.31 -9.73 -14.33
CA PRO A 52 19.41 -8.95 -15.57
C PRO A 52 18.72 -9.57 -16.81
N GLY A 53 17.94 -10.65 -16.65
CA GLY A 53 17.05 -11.17 -17.71
C GLY A 53 15.57 -11.08 -17.36
N LEU A 54 15.24 -10.61 -16.16
CA LEU A 54 13.86 -10.49 -15.71
C LEU A 54 13.16 -9.28 -16.33
N ASP A 55 13.91 -8.21 -16.61
CA ASP A 55 13.41 -7.02 -17.30
C ASP A 55 12.99 -7.34 -18.75
N GLU A 56 13.81 -8.09 -19.48
CA GLU A 56 13.52 -8.57 -20.84
C GLU A 56 12.29 -9.51 -20.81
N ALA A 57 12.28 -10.50 -19.92
CA ALA A 57 11.17 -11.45 -19.80
C ALA A 57 9.84 -10.77 -19.44
N MET A 58 9.86 -9.80 -18.51
CA MET A 58 8.66 -9.02 -18.15
C MET A 58 8.24 -8.10 -19.30
N GLY A 59 9.20 -7.49 -19.99
CA GLY A 59 8.95 -6.65 -21.16
C GLY A 59 8.29 -7.43 -22.30
N ASP A 60 8.77 -8.65 -22.57
CA ASP A 60 8.23 -9.51 -23.61
C ASP A 60 6.84 -10.05 -23.25
N LEU A 61 6.61 -10.44 -21.99
CA LEU A 61 5.28 -10.80 -21.51
C LEU A 61 4.27 -9.65 -21.71
N LEU A 62 4.67 -8.41 -21.39
CA LEU A 62 3.81 -7.25 -21.60
C LEU A 62 3.55 -6.97 -23.08
N LYS A 63 4.54 -7.20 -23.96
CA LYS A 63 4.37 -7.10 -25.42
C LYS A 63 3.43 -8.18 -25.95
N ASP A 64 3.47 -9.39 -25.41
CA ASP A 64 2.59 -10.49 -25.84
C ASP A 64 1.13 -10.24 -25.45
N ILE A 65 0.89 -9.71 -24.24
CA ILE A 65 -0.47 -9.44 -23.74
C ILE A 65 -1.06 -8.16 -24.36
N PHE A 66 -0.27 -7.09 -24.50
CA PHE A 66 -0.77 -5.76 -24.87
C PHE A 66 -0.31 -5.25 -26.24
N GLY A 67 0.54 -6.00 -26.94
CA GLY A 67 1.16 -5.62 -28.21
C GLY A 67 2.26 -4.56 -28.06
N ARG A 68 2.85 -4.13 -29.19
CA ARG A 68 3.84 -3.03 -29.25
C ARG A 68 3.20 -1.63 -29.08
N ARG A 69 2.14 -1.51 -28.27
CA ARG A 69 1.47 -0.22 -28.00
C ARG A 69 2.34 0.67 -27.11
N GLN A 70 2.04 1.97 -27.13
CA GLN A 70 2.73 3.02 -26.37
C GLN A 70 2.90 2.61 -24.89
N GLY A 71 4.15 2.39 -24.45
CA GLY A 71 4.47 1.78 -23.14
C GLY A 71 3.85 2.52 -21.94
N ARG A 72 3.60 3.82 -22.05
CA ARG A 72 2.93 4.63 -21.02
C ARG A 72 1.48 4.18 -20.77
N MET A 73 0.74 3.83 -21.81
CA MET A 73 -0.65 3.37 -21.66
C MET A 73 -0.71 1.97 -21.06
N VAL A 74 0.18 1.07 -21.52
CA VAL A 74 0.31 -0.29 -20.97
C VAL A 74 0.66 -0.24 -19.49
N GLY A 75 1.66 0.57 -19.10
CA GLY A 75 2.04 0.74 -17.71
C GLY A 75 0.90 1.23 -16.81
N ARG A 76 0.09 2.19 -17.29
CA ARG A 76 -1.10 2.65 -16.55
C ARG A 76 -2.14 1.55 -16.35
N LEU A 77 -2.36 0.74 -17.38
CA LEU A 77 -3.36 -0.32 -17.35
C LEU A 77 -2.92 -1.46 -16.42
N VAL A 78 -1.65 -1.86 -16.48
CA VAL A 78 -1.06 -2.82 -15.54
C VAL A 78 -1.16 -2.30 -14.10
N ALA A 79 -0.78 -1.04 -13.86
CA ALA A 79 -0.89 -0.42 -12.54
C ALA A 79 -2.33 -0.40 -12.02
N LEU A 80 -3.31 -0.09 -12.87
CA LEU A 80 -4.71 -0.10 -12.51
C LEU A 80 -5.20 -1.51 -12.14
N VAL A 81 -4.83 -2.53 -12.92
CA VAL A 81 -5.21 -3.92 -12.67
C VAL A 81 -4.60 -4.43 -11.36
N VAL A 82 -3.31 -4.18 -11.14
CA VAL A 82 -2.61 -4.56 -9.91
C VAL A 82 -3.23 -3.83 -8.71
N PHE A 83 -3.51 -2.53 -8.83
CA PHE A 83 -4.19 -1.77 -7.79
C PHE A 83 -5.57 -2.33 -7.49
N ALA A 84 -6.39 -2.61 -8.51
CA ALA A 84 -7.73 -3.16 -8.34
C ALA A 84 -7.71 -4.55 -7.65
N ALA A 85 -6.78 -5.42 -8.04
CA ALA A 85 -6.60 -6.73 -7.43
C ALA A 85 -6.21 -6.61 -5.94
N ILE A 86 -5.19 -5.80 -5.63
CA ILE A 86 -4.73 -5.59 -4.25
C ILE A 86 -5.81 -4.91 -3.41
N PHE A 87 -6.44 -3.87 -3.93
CA PHE A 87 -7.54 -3.18 -3.25
C PHE A 87 -8.70 -4.14 -2.96
N GLY A 88 -9.05 -5.01 -3.91
CA GLY A 88 -10.03 -6.08 -3.72
C GLY A 88 -9.65 -7.03 -2.58
N ILE A 89 -8.40 -7.49 -2.53
CA ILE A 89 -7.89 -8.34 -1.44
C ILE A 89 -7.97 -7.61 -0.10
N VAL A 90 -7.51 -6.36 -0.03
CA VAL A 90 -7.57 -5.56 1.22
C VAL A 90 -9.01 -5.41 1.68
N LYS A 91 -9.93 -5.14 0.74
CA LYS A 91 -11.35 -5.01 1.03
C LYS A 91 -11.97 -6.31 1.55
N LEU A 92 -11.61 -7.45 0.97
CA LEU A 92 -12.14 -8.74 1.36
C LEU A 92 -11.58 -9.25 2.69
N VAL A 93 -10.36 -8.90 3.04
CA VAL A 93 -9.66 -9.43 4.22
C VAL A 93 -9.71 -8.48 5.42
N TRP A 94 -9.40 -7.19 5.22
CA TRP A 94 -9.20 -6.23 6.31
C TRP A 94 -10.32 -5.19 6.44
N ASP A 95 -11.05 -4.87 5.37
CA ASP A 95 -12.17 -3.90 5.40
C ASP A 95 -13.48 -4.49 5.95
N ARG A 96 -13.47 -5.73 6.45
CA ARG A 96 -14.64 -6.35 7.07
C ARG A 96 -15.04 -5.55 8.30
N GLU A 97 -16.30 -5.15 8.37
CA GLU A 97 -16.85 -4.39 9.49
C GLU A 97 -16.52 -4.98 10.88
N PRO A 98 -16.70 -6.28 11.15
CA PRO A 98 -16.36 -6.84 12.46
C PRO A 98 -14.86 -6.74 12.77
N VAL A 99 -13.98 -6.84 11.77
CA VAL A 99 -12.52 -6.72 11.95
C VAL A 99 -12.15 -5.29 12.26
N TYR A 100 -12.73 -4.33 11.53
CA TYR A 100 -12.51 -2.90 11.76
C TYR A 100 -13.00 -2.50 13.16
N GLN A 101 -14.24 -2.84 13.52
CA GLN A 101 -14.82 -2.51 14.82
C GLN A 101 -14.05 -3.14 15.98
N ALA A 102 -13.66 -4.41 15.86
CA ALA A 102 -12.82 -5.06 16.88
C ALA A 102 -11.46 -4.35 17.04
N THR A 103 -10.87 -3.90 15.93
CA THR A 103 -9.61 -3.15 15.94
C THR A 103 -9.77 -1.80 16.63
N ILE A 104 -10.82 -1.02 16.30
CA ILE A 104 -11.07 0.28 16.92
C ILE A 104 -11.46 0.15 18.40
N GLN A 105 -12.30 -0.81 18.77
CA GLN A 105 -12.65 -1.05 20.17
C GLN A 105 -11.42 -1.43 21.00
N GLN A 106 -10.52 -2.27 20.45
CA GLN A 106 -9.26 -2.58 21.11
C GLN A 106 -8.39 -1.33 21.27
N PHE A 107 -8.38 -0.44 20.27
CA PHE A 107 -7.62 0.81 20.29
C PHE A 107 -8.13 1.78 21.35
N GLU A 108 -9.45 1.97 21.43
CA GLU A 108 -10.08 2.92 22.37
C GLU A 108 -9.94 2.51 23.83
N ARG A 109 -9.78 1.20 24.10
CA ARG A 109 -9.51 0.69 25.45
C ARG A 109 -8.06 0.94 25.91
N MET A 110 -7.16 1.37 25.02
CA MET A 110 -5.77 1.66 25.38
C MET A 110 -5.66 3.04 26.03
N PRO A 111 -4.67 3.27 26.92
CA PRO A 111 -4.34 4.60 27.40
C PRO A 111 -3.97 5.55 26.26
N GLU A 112 -4.27 6.85 26.40
CA GLU A 112 -4.04 7.85 25.34
C GLU A 112 -2.60 7.88 24.80
N GLY A 113 -1.61 7.75 25.70
CA GLY A 113 -0.20 7.68 25.31
C GLY A 113 0.11 6.49 24.39
N GLU A 114 -0.56 5.36 24.61
CA GLU A 114 -0.41 4.18 23.77
C GLU A 114 -1.18 4.31 22.45
N GLN A 115 -2.36 4.93 22.47
CA GLN A 115 -3.11 5.27 21.25
C GLN A 115 -2.26 6.14 20.31
N ALA A 116 -1.63 7.20 20.85
CA ALA A 116 -0.73 8.06 20.09
C ALA A 116 0.48 7.29 19.55
N ARG A 117 1.05 6.36 20.32
CA ARG A 117 2.18 5.51 19.89
C ARG A 117 1.80 4.59 18.73
N ILE A 118 0.64 3.94 18.80
CA ILE A 118 0.15 3.05 17.75
C ILE A 118 -0.22 3.86 16.49
N SER A 119 -0.87 5.01 16.64
CA SER A 119 -1.14 5.92 15.53
C SER A 119 0.15 6.34 14.81
N LYS A 120 1.17 6.79 15.55
CA LYS A 120 2.49 7.11 14.99
C LYS A 120 3.18 5.90 14.34
N LYS A 121 2.93 4.68 14.81
CA LYS A 121 3.46 3.45 14.19
C LYS A 121 2.83 3.23 12.80
N GLY A 122 1.52 3.38 12.68
CA GLY A 122 0.80 3.31 11.40
C GLY A 122 1.27 4.36 10.41
N PHE A 123 1.38 5.61 10.86
CA PHE A 123 1.88 6.71 10.04
C PHE A 123 3.33 6.48 9.58
N ARG A 124 4.23 6.10 10.48
CA ARG A 124 5.63 5.80 10.13
C ARG A 124 5.73 4.69 9.09
N PHE A 125 4.95 3.62 9.22
CA PHE A 125 4.95 2.55 8.24
C PHE A 125 4.63 3.07 6.84
N PHE A 126 3.57 3.87 6.70
CA PHE A 126 3.23 4.48 5.42
C PHE A 126 4.30 5.47 4.92
N VAL A 127 4.75 6.37 5.79
CA VAL A 127 5.76 7.40 5.44
C VAL A 127 7.12 6.81 5.11
N PHE A 128 7.54 5.69 5.70
CA PHE A 128 8.81 5.04 5.32
C PHE A 128 8.66 4.12 4.12
N SER A 129 7.47 3.55 3.87
CA SER A 129 7.22 2.75 2.68
C SER A 129 7.36 3.55 1.38
N LEU A 130 6.88 4.79 1.33
CA LEU A 130 6.92 5.61 0.11
C LEU A 130 8.34 6.01 -0.36
N PRO A 131 9.21 6.61 0.50
CA PRO A 131 10.56 7.00 0.11
C PRO A 131 11.48 5.80 -0.12
N SER A 132 11.34 4.72 0.65
CA SER A 132 12.19 3.53 0.46
C SER A 132 11.98 2.94 -0.94
N ILE A 133 10.73 2.90 -1.40
CA ILE A 133 10.40 2.39 -2.74
C ILE A 133 10.80 3.41 -3.81
N ALA A 134 10.62 4.70 -3.57
CA ALA A 134 11.09 5.75 -4.48
C ALA A 134 12.63 5.71 -4.65
N LEU A 135 13.38 5.43 -3.58
CA LEU A 135 14.83 5.27 -3.63
C LEU A 135 15.25 4.02 -4.41
N VAL A 136 14.55 2.89 -4.25
CA VAL A 136 14.80 1.67 -5.04
C VAL A 136 14.55 1.95 -6.52
N ILE A 137 13.45 2.62 -6.85
CA ILE A 137 13.14 3.00 -8.24
C ILE A 137 14.21 3.95 -8.79
N LEU A 138 14.58 4.99 -8.05
CA LEU A 138 15.62 5.94 -8.47
C LEU A 138 16.96 5.24 -8.68
N TYR A 139 17.36 4.36 -7.77
CA TYR A 139 18.59 3.57 -7.90
C TYR A 139 18.54 2.69 -9.15
N ALA A 140 17.41 1.99 -9.41
CA ALA A 140 17.23 1.19 -10.61
C ALA A 140 17.45 2.02 -11.88
N PHE A 141 16.88 3.23 -11.96
CA PHE A 141 17.04 4.15 -13.09
C PHE A 141 18.46 4.70 -13.24
N LEU A 142 19.20 4.87 -12.16
CA LEU A 142 20.59 5.35 -12.21
C LEU A 142 21.59 4.23 -12.54
N ALA A 143 21.22 2.97 -12.29
CA ALA A 143 22.07 1.81 -12.53
C ALA A 143 21.89 1.17 -13.92
N SER A 144 20.78 1.47 -14.61
CA SER A 144 20.49 1.11 -16.01
C SER A 144 21.03 2.13 -17.00
#